data_AF-A0A202DLP9-F1
#
_entry.id   AF-A0A202DLP9-F1
#
_cell.length_a   1.000
_cell.length_b   1.000
_cell.length_c   1.000
_cell.angle_alpha   90.00
_cell.angle_beta   90.00
_cell.angle_gamma   90.00
#
_symmetry.space_group_name_H-M   'P 1'
#
loop_
_entity.id
_entity.type
_entity.pdbx_description
1 polymer ?
#
loop_
_entity_poly.entity_id
_entity_poly.type
_entity_poly.pdbx_seq_one_letter_code
_entity_poly.pdbx_strand_id
1 'polypeptide(L)'
;MGLKDEISELVKKEGAAAFGRRVQSYVGPLKKAAEEIAFVAEQATENKKRLGVFLRQLREEKNLSLRDVEKLTGISNPFLSQMERGIRGTQNLAILSKLAAAYEIPLPRLVDRYRGDLKNKLAEEDNEIQLLIERYKSLPMQDQRMFSEWLKFKAEENKQTGRKKSKVRK
;
A
#
# COMPACT_ATOMS: atom_id res chain seq x y z
N MET A 1 -11.17 -3.93 33.94
CA MET A 1 -11.35 -5.33 33.50
C MET A 1 -10.47 -5.53 32.28
N GLY A 2 -9.59 -6.53 32.27
CA GLY A 2 -8.66 -6.74 31.16
C GLY A 2 -9.30 -7.52 30.02
N LEU A 3 -8.76 -7.40 28.80
CA LEU A 3 -9.22 -8.15 27.62
C LEU A 3 -9.27 -9.67 27.87
N LYS A 4 -8.35 -10.19 28.71
CA LYS A 4 -8.31 -11.59 29.12
C LYS A 4 -9.51 -11.98 29.99
N ASP A 5 -9.99 -11.07 30.83
CA ASP A 5 -11.13 -11.32 31.72
C ASP A 5 -12.44 -11.34 30.92
N GLU A 6 -12.61 -10.43 29.96
CA GLU A 6 -13.76 -10.41 29.04
C GLU A 6 -13.80 -11.64 28.15
N ILE A 7 -12.66 -12.09 27.62
CA ILE A 7 -12.58 -13.32 26.81
C ILE A 7 -12.95 -14.54 27.67
N SER A 8 -12.50 -14.60 28.92
CA SER A 8 -12.79 -15.69 29.84
C SER A 8 -14.28 -15.75 30.21
N GLU A 9 -14.92 -14.61 30.44
CA GLU A 9 -16.37 -14.49 30.64
C GLU A 9 -17.16 -14.92 29.40
N LEU A 10 -16.76 -14.49 28.21
CA LEU A 10 -17.43 -14.86 26.97
C LEU A 10 -17.34 -16.36 26.69
N VAL A 11 -16.15 -16.96 26.84
CA VAL A 11 -15.94 -18.41 26.70
C VAL A 11 -16.80 -19.21 27.69
N LYS A 12 -16.94 -18.74 28.93
CA LYS A 12 -17.84 -19.36 29.92
C LYS A 12 -19.31 -19.27 29.51
N LYS A 13 -19.73 -18.15 28.91
CA LYS A 13 -21.13 -17.89 28.54
C LYS A 13 -21.60 -18.66 27.31
N GLU A 14 -20.75 -18.81 26.30
CA GLU A 14 -21.14 -19.42 25.01
C GLU A 14 -20.44 -20.75 24.70
N GLY A 15 -19.48 -21.16 25.52
CA GLY A 15 -18.71 -22.40 25.36
C GLY A 15 -17.54 -22.24 24.39
N ALA A 16 -16.41 -22.89 24.74
CA ALA A 16 -15.14 -22.74 24.03
C ALA A 16 -15.23 -23.09 22.52
N ALA A 17 -16.06 -24.06 22.14
CA ALA A 17 -16.23 -24.46 20.74
C ALA A 17 -16.97 -23.40 19.90
N ALA A 18 -18.01 -22.76 20.46
CA ALA A 18 -18.74 -21.70 19.77
C ALA A 18 -17.90 -20.41 19.71
N PHE A 19 -17.21 -20.08 20.80
CA PHE A 19 -16.26 -18.97 20.84
C PHE A 19 -15.14 -19.16 19.80
N GLY A 20 -14.56 -20.36 19.72
CA GLY A 20 -13.51 -20.70 18.74
C GLY A 20 -13.98 -20.57 17.29
N ARG A 21 -15.19 -21.03 16.96
CA ARG A 21 -15.79 -20.83 15.62
C ARG A 21 -16.00 -19.36 15.30
N ARG A 22 -16.48 -18.58 16.27
CA ARG A 22 -16.68 -17.13 16.12
C ARG A 22 -15.36 -16.38 15.93
N VAL A 23 -14.31 -16.74 16.67
CA VAL A 23 -12.97 -16.16 16.47
C VAL A 23 -12.45 -16.54 15.07
N GLN A 24 -12.61 -17.79 14.65
CA GLN A 24 -12.20 -18.22 13.31
C GLN A 24 -12.95 -17.51 12.18
N SER A 25 -14.24 -17.19 12.33
CA SER A 25 -14.97 -16.41 11.33
C SER A 25 -14.43 -14.99 11.13
N TYR A 26 -13.69 -14.44 12.11
CA TYR A 26 -13.00 -13.17 11.97
C TYR A 26 -11.54 -13.33 11.51
N VAL A 27 -10.83 -14.34 12.01
CA VAL A 27 -9.42 -14.59 11.69
C VAL A 27 -9.23 -15.02 10.24
N GLY A 28 -10.13 -15.83 9.68
CA GLY A 28 -10.06 -16.29 8.29
C GLY A 28 -10.01 -15.13 7.27
N PRO A 29 -11.01 -14.22 7.27
CA PRO A 29 -11.00 -13.04 6.41
C PRO A 29 -9.79 -12.12 6.63
N LEU A 30 -9.34 -11.94 7.88
CA LEU A 30 -8.17 -11.11 8.19
C LEU A 30 -6.87 -11.73 7.67
N LYS A 31 -6.74 -13.06 7.73
CA LYS A 31 -5.60 -13.78 7.18
C LYS A 31 -5.56 -13.67 5.65
N LYS A 32 -6.71 -13.86 5.01
CA LYS A 32 -6.86 -13.68 3.55
C LYS A 32 -6.52 -12.24 3.13
N ALA A 33 -7.03 -11.24 3.81
CA ALA A 33 -6.70 -9.83 3.55
C ALA A 33 -5.20 -9.55 3.75
N ALA A 34 -4.56 -10.17 4.75
CA ALA A 34 -3.11 -10.03 4.95
C ALA A 34 -2.29 -10.68 3.83
N GLU A 35 -2.73 -11.83 3.30
CA GLU A 35 -2.12 -12.50 2.15
C GLU A 35 -2.28 -11.66 0.87
N GLU A 36 -3.45 -11.07 0.64
CA GLU A 36 -3.71 -10.14 -0.47
C GLU A 36 -2.85 -8.88 -0.37
N ILE A 37 -2.74 -8.27 0.83
CA ILE A 37 -1.87 -7.12 1.08
C ILE A 37 -0.40 -7.47 0.80
N ALA A 38 0.06 -8.65 1.23
CA ALA A 38 1.42 -9.10 0.99
C ALA A 38 1.70 -9.27 -0.52
N PHE A 39 0.77 -9.88 -1.25
CA PHE A 39 0.83 -10.02 -2.69
C PHE A 39 0.86 -8.66 -3.42
N VAL A 40 0.00 -7.73 -3.01
CA VAL A 40 -0.03 -6.35 -3.54
C VAL A 40 1.30 -5.63 -3.26
N ALA A 41 1.90 -5.81 -2.08
CA ALA A 41 3.18 -5.21 -1.72
C ALA A 41 4.35 -5.77 -2.55
N GLU A 42 4.34 -7.07 -2.84
CA GLU A 42 5.31 -7.72 -3.72
C GLU A 42 5.20 -7.19 -5.16
N GLN A 43 3.98 -7.12 -5.70
CA GLN A 43 3.70 -6.53 -7.01
C GLN A 43 4.13 -5.05 -7.08
N ALA A 44 3.87 -4.26 -6.04
CA ALA A 44 4.30 -2.87 -5.97
C ALA A 44 5.85 -2.73 -5.96
N THR A 45 6.56 -3.73 -5.42
CA THR A 45 8.03 -3.76 -5.42
C THR A 45 8.56 -4.10 -6.82
N GLU A 46 7.94 -5.05 -7.50
CA GLU A 46 8.27 -5.41 -8.88
C GLU A 46 8.00 -4.27 -9.86
N ASN A 47 6.85 -3.59 -9.72
CA ASN A 47 6.52 -2.40 -10.53
C ASN A 47 7.54 -1.27 -10.34
N LYS A 48 8.05 -1.05 -9.12
CA LYS A 48 9.12 -0.07 -8.87
C LYS A 48 10.42 -0.42 -9.61
N LYS A 49 10.79 -1.70 -9.63
CA LYS A 49 11.98 -2.15 -10.37
C LYS A 49 11.80 -1.93 -11.87
N ARG A 50 10.65 -2.33 -12.42
CA ARG A 50 10.32 -2.15 -13.85
C ARG A 50 10.33 -0.67 -14.25
N LEU A 51 9.72 0.20 -13.44
CA LEU A 51 9.78 1.65 -13.66
C LEU A 51 11.23 2.15 -13.61
N GLY A 52 12.03 1.72 -12.63
CA GLY A 52 13.43 2.11 -12.51
C GLY A 52 14.25 1.76 -13.76
N VAL A 53 14.13 0.53 -14.24
CA VAL A 53 14.75 0.07 -15.49
C VAL A 53 14.28 0.93 -16.67
N PHE A 54 12.99 1.22 -16.76
CA PHE A 54 12.44 2.03 -17.85
C PHE A 54 12.95 3.49 -17.82
N LEU A 55 13.03 4.11 -16.64
CA LEU A 55 13.59 5.45 -16.49
C LEU A 55 15.05 5.50 -16.91
N ARG A 56 15.82 4.44 -16.59
CA ARG A 56 17.21 4.30 -17.03
C ARG A 56 17.32 4.19 -18.55
N GLN A 57 16.46 3.38 -19.17
CA GLN A 57 16.42 3.24 -20.63
C GLN A 57 16.15 4.58 -21.31
N LEU A 58 15.12 5.32 -20.87
CA LEU A 58 14.80 6.64 -21.43
C LEU A 58 15.97 7.62 -21.28
N ARG A 59 16.66 7.60 -20.14
CA ARG A 59 17.83 8.44 -19.91
C ARG A 59 18.96 8.10 -20.89
N GLU A 60 19.25 6.81 -21.06
CA GLU A 60 20.29 6.31 -21.96
C GLU A 60 19.95 6.58 -23.44
N GLU A 61 18.69 6.38 -23.85
CA GLU A 61 18.19 6.72 -25.19
C GLU A 61 18.34 8.21 -25.52
N LYS A 62 18.16 9.09 -24.52
CA LYS A 62 18.37 10.54 -24.65
C LYS A 62 19.84 10.96 -24.47
N ASN A 63 20.76 10.01 -24.27
CA ASN A 63 22.18 10.25 -24.00
C ASN A 63 22.44 11.21 -22.82
N LEU A 64 21.58 11.16 -21.80
CA LEU A 64 21.70 12.00 -20.61
C LEU A 64 22.48 11.29 -19.50
N SER A 65 23.37 12.01 -18.83
CA SER A 65 23.89 11.55 -17.54
C SER A 65 22.88 11.81 -16.42
N LEU A 66 23.03 11.15 -15.27
CA LEU A 66 22.20 11.45 -14.09
C LEU A 66 22.34 12.91 -13.63
N ARG A 67 23.51 13.54 -13.86
CA ARG A 67 23.72 14.98 -13.56
C ARG A 67 22.94 15.87 -14.52
N ASP A 68 22.77 15.47 -15.77
CA ASP A 68 22.00 16.24 -16.74
C ASP A 68 20.51 16.19 -16.40
N VAL A 69 20.00 15.02 -16.04
CA VAL A 69 18.62 14.87 -15.55
C VAL A 69 18.38 15.66 -14.28
N GLU A 70 19.35 15.69 -13.34
CA GLU A 70 19.28 16.52 -12.15
C GLU A 70 19.15 18.01 -12.48
N LYS A 71 19.95 18.51 -13.43
CA LYS A 71 19.85 19.90 -13.89
C LYS A 71 18.50 20.21 -14.55
N LEU A 72 17.98 19.29 -15.36
CA LEU A 72 16.70 19.46 -16.07
C LEU A 72 15.49 19.43 -15.13
N THR A 73 15.54 18.63 -14.06
CA THR A 73 14.37 18.33 -13.23
C THR A 73 14.42 18.95 -11.83
N GLY A 74 15.62 19.32 -11.37
CA GLY A 74 15.91 19.68 -9.98
C GLY A 74 15.82 18.49 -9.00
N ILE A 75 15.78 17.26 -9.51
CA ILE A 75 15.77 16.04 -8.69
C ILE A 75 17.21 15.62 -8.44
N SER A 76 17.58 15.41 -7.18
CA SER A 76 18.98 15.13 -6.86
C SER A 76 19.48 13.82 -7.49
N ASN A 77 20.73 13.82 -7.94
CA ASN A 77 21.35 12.64 -8.56
C ASN A 77 21.35 11.39 -7.66
N PRO A 78 21.62 11.47 -6.35
CA PRO A 78 21.46 10.31 -5.45
C PRO A 78 20.03 9.74 -5.44
N PHE A 79 19.01 10.59 -5.57
CA PHE A 79 17.62 10.15 -5.63
C PHE A 79 17.31 9.52 -7.00
N LEU A 80 17.76 10.13 -8.10
CA LEU A 80 17.65 9.57 -9.45
C LEU A 80 18.28 8.16 -9.53
N SER A 81 19.49 7.99 -8.99
CA SER A 81 20.17 6.69 -8.90
C SER A 81 19.40 5.65 -8.08
N GLN A 82 18.71 6.06 -7.01
CA GLN A 82 17.86 5.15 -6.23
C GLN A 82 16.59 4.75 -6.97
N MET A 83 16.02 5.67 -7.77
CA MET A 83 14.84 5.37 -8.60
C MET A 83 15.18 4.40 -9.73
N GLU A 84 16.27 4.63 -10.46
CA GLU A 84 16.67 3.75 -11.58
C GLU A 84 16.98 2.31 -11.12
N ARG A 85 17.35 2.13 -9.86
CA ARG A 85 17.56 0.81 -9.24
C ARG A 85 16.31 0.19 -8.62
N GLY A 86 15.18 0.89 -8.60
CA GLY A 86 13.94 0.44 -7.95
C GLY A 86 14.00 0.42 -6.42
N ILE A 87 15.03 1.02 -5.80
CA ILE A 87 15.25 1.04 -4.34
C ILE A 87 14.31 2.07 -3.68
N ARG A 88 14.03 3.17 -4.37
CA ARG A 88 12.99 4.13 -3.99
C ARG A 88 12.00 4.30 -5.13
N GLY A 89 10.73 4.04 -4.84
CA GLY A 89 9.64 4.41 -5.73
C GLY A 89 9.26 5.88 -5.54
N THR A 90 8.84 6.53 -6.62
CA THR A 90 8.19 7.85 -6.57
C THR A 90 6.69 7.67 -6.42
N GLN A 91 6.16 7.88 -5.22
CA GLN A 91 4.70 8.02 -5.04
C GLN A 91 4.20 9.43 -5.41
N ASN A 92 5.07 10.28 -5.96
CA ASN A 92 4.79 11.68 -6.21
C ASN A 92 4.65 11.95 -7.71
N LEU A 93 3.41 12.21 -8.14
CA LEU A 93 3.09 12.59 -9.53
C LEU A 93 3.88 13.79 -10.01
N ALA A 94 4.24 14.74 -9.14
CA ALA A 94 5.06 15.89 -9.52
C ALA A 94 6.46 15.47 -9.98
N ILE A 95 7.04 14.43 -9.37
CA ILE A 95 8.35 13.90 -9.78
C ILE A 95 8.24 13.20 -11.14
N LEU A 96 7.20 12.37 -11.33
CA LEU A 96 6.94 11.71 -12.60
C LEU A 96 6.69 12.73 -13.71
N SER A 97 5.98 13.82 -13.44
CA SER A 97 5.75 14.91 -14.40
C SER A 97 7.04 15.58 -14.83
N LYS A 98 7.95 15.85 -13.89
CA LYS A 98 9.27 16.43 -14.20
C LYS A 98 10.12 15.50 -15.05
N LEU A 99 10.13 14.21 -14.74
CA LEU A 99 10.85 13.20 -15.53
C LEU A 99 10.24 13.01 -16.92
N ALA A 100 8.91 12.99 -17.02
CA ALA A 100 8.21 12.92 -18.30
C ALA A 100 8.59 14.09 -19.22
N ALA A 101 8.64 15.31 -18.65
CA ALA A 101 9.09 16.49 -19.37
C ALA A 101 10.57 16.38 -19.79
N ALA A 102 11.47 15.98 -18.89
CA ALA A 102 12.89 15.84 -19.20
C ALA A 102 13.22 14.75 -20.22
N TYR A 103 12.40 13.70 -20.29
CA TYR A 103 12.54 12.62 -21.28
C TYR A 103 11.64 12.82 -22.50
N GLU A 104 10.88 13.92 -22.57
CA GLU A 104 9.98 14.26 -23.68
C GLU A 104 8.98 13.15 -24.02
N ILE A 105 8.38 12.55 -22.99
CA ILE A 105 7.32 11.54 -23.16
C ILE A 105 6.03 11.97 -22.46
N PRO A 106 4.87 11.47 -22.90
CA PRO A 106 3.61 11.72 -22.19
C PRO A 106 3.67 11.18 -20.76
N LEU A 107 3.28 12.01 -19.77
CA LEU A 107 3.18 11.59 -18.37
C LEU A 107 2.36 10.29 -18.18
N PRO A 108 1.22 10.07 -18.88
CA PRO A 108 0.49 8.81 -18.77
C PRO A 108 1.36 7.57 -19.00
N ARG A 109 2.35 7.63 -19.90
CA ARG A 109 3.27 6.51 -20.17
C ARG A 109 4.10 6.13 -18.94
N LEU A 110 4.55 7.11 -18.14
CA LEU A 110 5.26 6.83 -16.88
C LEU A 110 4.30 6.36 -15.78
N VAL A 111 3.09 6.94 -15.72
CA VAL A 111 2.08 6.57 -14.72
C VAL A 111 1.61 5.13 -14.90
N ASP A 112 1.39 4.70 -16.15
CA ASP A 112 1.03 3.32 -16.49
C ASP A 112 2.11 2.33 -16.06
N ARG A 113 3.38 2.68 -16.28
CA ARG A 113 4.52 1.84 -15.85
C ARG A 113 4.70 1.82 -14.33
N TYR A 114 4.39 2.93 -13.66
CA TYR A 114 4.48 3.03 -12.20
C TYR A 114 3.40 2.20 -11.49
N ARG A 115 2.15 2.27 -11.97
CA ARG A 115 1.01 1.58 -11.35
C ARG A 115 0.86 0.13 -11.83
N GLY A 116 1.62 -0.29 -12.84
CA GLY A 116 1.31 -1.48 -13.63
C GLY A 116 0.10 -1.18 -14.53
N ASP A 117 -0.21 -2.04 -15.51
CA ASP A 117 -1.31 -1.81 -16.46
C ASP A 117 -2.64 -1.52 -15.70
N LEU A 118 -2.95 -0.23 -15.47
CA LEU A 118 -4.04 0.20 -14.58
C LEU A 118 -5.41 -0.26 -15.07
N LYS A 119 -5.52 -0.51 -16.37
CA LYS A 119 -6.81 -0.74 -17.04
C LYS A 119 -7.56 -1.95 -16.49
N ASN A 120 -6.84 -2.95 -15.98
CA ASN A 120 -7.49 -4.16 -15.44
C ASN A 120 -7.71 -4.06 -13.91
N LYS A 121 -6.80 -3.45 -13.16
CA LYS A 121 -6.87 -3.45 -11.68
C LYS A 121 -7.76 -2.38 -11.05
N LEU A 122 -7.87 -1.17 -11.62
CA LEU A 122 -8.76 -0.15 -11.05
C LEU A 122 -10.23 -0.57 -11.12
N ALA A 123 -10.61 -1.27 -12.20
CA ALA A 123 -11.95 -1.84 -12.34
C ALA A 123 -12.21 -2.97 -11.33
N GLU A 124 -11.19 -3.75 -10.95
CA GLU A 124 -11.30 -4.82 -9.96
C GLU A 124 -11.29 -4.28 -8.52
N GLU A 125 -10.42 -3.33 -8.20
CA GLU A 125 -10.29 -2.69 -6.87
C GLU A 125 -11.50 -1.83 -6.51
N ASP A 126 -12.07 -1.06 -7.46
CA ASP A 126 -13.29 -0.30 -7.22
C ASP A 126 -14.46 -1.25 -6.90
N ASN A 127 -14.58 -2.35 -7.66
CA ASN A 127 -15.58 -3.39 -7.42
C ASN A 127 -15.40 -4.09 -6.05
N GLU A 128 -14.15 -4.36 -5.65
CA GLU A 128 -13.85 -5.04 -4.38
C GLU A 128 -14.09 -4.13 -3.17
N ILE A 129 -13.74 -2.83 -3.27
CA ILE A 129 -14.04 -1.83 -2.23
C ILE A 129 -15.54 -1.62 -2.10
N GLN A 130 -16.27 -1.54 -3.22
CA GLN A 130 -17.73 -1.44 -3.18
C GLN A 130 -18.37 -2.68 -2.56
N LEU A 131 -17.89 -3.88 -2.91
CA LEU A 131 -18.38 -5.12 -2.32
C LEU A 131 -18.08 -5.20 -0.81
N LEU A 132 -16.91 -4.73 -0.37
CA LEU A 132 -16.54 -4.66 1.05
C LEU A 132 -17.43 -3.69 1.82
N ILE A 133 -17.76 -2.53 1.23
CA ILE A 133 -18.66 -1.53 1.80
C ILE A 133 -20.09 -2.10 1.95
N GLU A 134 -20.61 -2.76 0.92
CA GLU A 134 -21.93 -3.40 0.97
C GLU A 134 -21.97 -4.54 1.98
N ARG A 135 -20.91 -5.35 2.02
CA ARG A 135 -20.76 -6.41 3.03
C ARG A 135 -20.69 -5.84 4.45
N TYR A 136 -19.99 -4.72 4.65
CA TYR A 136 -19.95 -4.04 5.94
C TYR A 136 -21.33 -3.52 6.36
N LYS A 137 -22.09 -2.88 5.46
CA LYS A 137 -23.43 -2.36 5.75
C LYS A 137 -24.44 -3.45 6.09
N SER A 138 -24.27 -4.66 5.54
CA SER A 138 -25.12 -5.82 5.82
C SER A 138 -24.78 -6.53 7.12
N LEU A 139 -23.69 -6.16 7.81
CA LEU A 139 -23.37 -6.71 9.13
C LEU A 139 -24.34 -6.19 10.21
N PRO A 140 -24.60 -6.98 11.26
CA PRO A 140 -25.28 -6.49 12.45
C PRO A 140 -24.57 -5.26 13.05
N MET A 141 -25.35 -4.33 13.62
CA MET A 141 -24.83 -3.03 14.09
C MET A 141 -23.73 -3.15 15.16
N GLN A 142 -23.77 -4.22 15.97
CA GLN A 142 -22.72 -4.53 16.94
C GLN A 142 -21.39 -4.89 16.27
N ASP A 143 -21.43 -5.66 15.18
CA ASP A 143 -20.23 -6.09 14.44
C ASP A 143 -19.66 -4.93 13.62
N GLN A 144 -20.51 -4.07 13.06
CA GLN A 144 -20.08 -2.82 12.41
C GLN A 144 -19.30 -1.93 13.39
N ARG A 145 -19.78 -1.80 14.63
CA ARG A 145 -19.13 -1.02 15.68
C ARG A 145 -17.78 -1.61 16.07
N MET A 146 -17.71 -2.93 16.28
CA MET A 146 -16.46 -3.62 16.59
C MET A 146 -15.42 -3.47 15.48
N PHE A 147 -15.83 -3.61 14.22
CA PHE A 147 -14.96 -3.43 13.07
C PHE A 147 -14.47 -1.98 12.93
N SER A 148 -15.35 -1.00 13.17
CA SER A 148 -14.99 0.43 13.19
C SER A 148 -13.96 0.75 14.26
N GLU A 149 -14.14 0.24 15.48
CA GLU A 149 -13.17 0.43 16.57
C GLU A 149 -11.83 -0.25 16.26
N TRP A 150 -11.85 -1.44 15.65
CA TRP A 150 -10.63 -2.12 15.19
C TRP A 150 -9.89 -1.34 14.10
N LEU A 151 -10.61 -0.77 13.11
CA LEU A 151 -10.00 0.07 12.08
C LEU A 151 -9.38 1.34 12.66
N LYS A 152 -10.05 2.00 13.61
CA LYS A 152 -9.50 3.17 14.33
C LYS A 152 -8.24 2.79 15.09
N PHE A 153 -8.27 1.68 15.83
CA PHE A 153 -7.10 1.14 16.53
C PHE A 153 -5.93 0.88 15.57
N LYS A 154 -6.17 0.25 14.41
CA LYS A 154 -5.14 0.02 13.39
C LYS A 154 -4.59 1.30 12.77
N ALA A 155 -5.43 2.29 12.54
CA ALA A 155 -4.99 3.61 12.07
C ALA A 155 -4.09 4.32 13.09
N GLU A 156 -4.38 4.17 14.39
CA GLU A 156 -3.56 4.70 15.48
C GLU A 156 -2.25 3.95 15.67
N GLU A 157 -2.28 2.62 15.57
CA GLU A 157 -1.08 1.75 15.62
C GLU A 157 -0.08 2.12 14.50
N ASN A 158 -0.59 2.38 13.28
CA ASN A 158 0.22 2.85 12.16
C ASN A 158 0.81 4.26 12.38
N LYS A 159 0.10 5.16 13.08
CA LYS A 159 0.63 6.48 13.46
C LYS A 159 1.75 6.37 14.50
N GLN A 160 1.65 5.44 15.45
CA GLN A 160 2.66 5.23 16.49
C GLN A 160 3.93 4.53 15.97
N THR A 161 3.78 3.54 15.08
CA THR A 161 4.90 2.88 14.41
C THR A 161 5.63 3.82 13.43
N GLY A 162 4.90 4.74 12.78
CA GLY A 162 5.49 5.84 12.01
C GLY A 162 6.33 6.81 12.87
N ARG A 163 5.82 7.22 14.04
CA ARG A 163 6.55 8.10 14.99
C ARG A 163 7.80 7.45 15.59
N LYS A 164 7.79 6.14 15.88
CA LYS A 164 8.98 5.42 16.39
C LYS A 164 10.10 5.33 15.34
N LYS A 165 9.79 5.15 14.06
CA LYS A 165 10.80 5.17 12.98
C LYS A 165 11.46 6.54 12.77
N SER A 166 10.77 7.63 13.10
CA SER A 166 11.34 9.00 13.04
C SER A 166 12.24 9.36 14.23
N LYS A 167 12.08 8.71 15.40
CA LYS A 167 12.87 9.00 16.61
C LYS A 167 14.22 8.27 16.68
N VAL A 168 14.44 7.23 15.87
CA VAL A 168 15.67 6.42 15.84
C VAL A 168 16.71 6.96 14.83
N ARG A 169 16.42 8.08 14.17
CA ARG A 169 17.31 8.72 13.17
C ARG A 169 17.94 10.05 13.62
N LYS A 170 18.10 10.26 14.92
CA LYS A 170 18.93 11.35 15.47
C LYS A 170 20.09 10.78 16.25
#